data_AF-A0A127SW17-F1
#
_entry.id   AF-A0A127SW17-F1
#
_cell.length_a   1.000
_cell.length_b   1.000
_cell.length_c   1.000
_cell.angle_alpha   90.00
_cell.angle_beta   90.00
_cell.angle_gamma   90.00
#
_symmetry.space_group_name_H-M   'P 1'
#
loop_
_entity.id
_entity.type
_entity.pdbx_description
1 polymer ?
#
loop_
_entity_poly.entity_id
_entity_poly.type
_entity_poly.pdbx_seq_one_letter_code
_entity_poly.pdbx_strand_id
1 'polypeptide(L)'
;MNNGVCGRYLLHHARIQIIKYNGKEAMCMDKKYNDFIGDMMQDNQDDYKNLPGKGKPLPKENVKMDTFQRFQKTVKDSGFLPPWLELQKEIAALLQTAETESDLDEINLKIRKHNRICPNPMQKNLISLSNLEKAKKIW
;
A
#
# COMPACT_ATOMS: atom_id res chain seq x y z
N MET A 1 -38.53 16.54 56.65
CA MET A 1 -37.36 16.92 57.47
C MET A 1 -36.17 16.07 57.06
N ASN A 2 -35.20 16.66 56.36
CA ASN A 2 -33.79 16.50 56.68
C ASN A 2 -33.04 17.62 55.97
N ASN A 3 -32.28 18.35 56.77
CA ASN A 3 -31.81 19.71 56.53
C ASN A 3 -30.53 19.72 55.69
N GLY A 4 -30.33 20.76 54.86
CA GLY A 4 -29.09 20.98 54.12
C GLY A 4 -28.97 22.45 53.69
N VAL A 5 -28.16 23.20 54.42
CA VAL A 5 -27.84 24.62 54.25
C VAL A 5 -26.95 24.84 53.01
N CYS A 6 -26.84 26.09 52.56
CA CYS A 6 -25.79 26.70 51.69
C CYS A 6 -26.34 27.04 50.29
N GLY A 7 -26.20 28.24 49.73
CA GLY A 7 -25.48 29.45 50.10
C GLY A 7 -25.74 30.46 48.98
N ARG A 8 -25.77 31.73 49.35
CA ARG A 8 -26.14 32.87 48.51
C ARG A 8 -24.87 33.46 47.88
N TYR A 9 -24.76 33.49 46.54
CA TYR A 9 -23.96 34.47 45.78
C TYR A 9 -24.63 34.65 44.40
N LEU A 10 -25.46 35.67 44.20
CA LEU A 10 -25.14 37.01 43.70
C LEU A 10 -24.55 37.04 42.28
N LEU A 11 -25.45 37.32 41.34
CA LEU A 11 -25.34 38.13 40.12
C LEU A 11 -24.03 38.08 39.30
N HIS A 12 -24.14 37.64 38.04
CA HIS A 12 -23.95 38.60 36.94
C HIS A 12 -24.76 38.19 35.70
N HIS A 13 -25.37 39.21 35.11
CA HIS A 13 -26.34 39.11 34.02
C HIS A 13 -25.69 38.72 32.71
N ALA A 14 -26.25 37.73 32.01
CA ALA A 14 -26.34 37.74 30.55
C ALA A 14 -27.51 36.87 30.11
N ARG A 15 -28.67 37.52 29.87
CA ARG A 15 -29.80 36.93 29.15
C ARG A 15 -29.32 36.56 27.75
N ILE A 16 -29.17 35.27 27.46
CA ILE A 16 -29.04 34.78 26.08
C ILE A 16 -30.42 34.93 25.43
N GLN A 17 -30.64 36.04 24.71
CA GLN A 17 -31.73 36.11 23.74
C GLN A 17 -31.32 35.24 22.55
N ILE A 18 -31.94 34.07 22.45
CA ILE A 18 -31.84 33.20 21.28
C ILE A 18 -32.63 33.88 20.16
N ILE A 19 -31.96 34.68 19.33
CA ILE A 19 -32.50 35.14 18.06
C ILE A 19 -32.16 34.05 17.03
N LYS A 20 -33.17 33.28 16.62
CA LYS A 20 -33.05 32.32 15.52
C LYS A 20 -32.78 33.09 14.22
N TYR A 21 -31.58 32.97 13.68
CA TYR A 21 -31.26 33.33 12.30
C TYR A 21 -30.73 32.11 11.56
N ASN A 22 -31.22 31.94 10.33
CA ASN A 22 -31.09 30.78 9.46
C ASN A 22 -29.65 30.21 9.32
N GLY A 23 -29.42 29.06 9.97
CA GLY A 23 -28.82 27.88 9.33
C GLY A 23 -27.37 27.95 8.83
N LYS A 24 -26.52 28.85 9.34
CA LYS A 24 -25.06 28.76 9.13
C LYS A 24 -24.33 29.09 10.43
N GLU A 25 -23.95 28.06 11.17
CA GLU A 25 -23.00 28.19 12.26
C GLU A 25 -21.60 28.42 11.68
N ALA A 26 -21.22 29.68 11.50
CA ALA A 26 -19.83 30.05 11.33
C ALA A 26 -19.28 30.39 12.72
N MET A 27 -18.57 29.45 13.34
CA MET A 27 -17.70 29.77 14.47
C MET A 27 -16.63 30.73 13.95
N CYS A 28 -16.74 32.01 14.29
CA CYS A 28 -15.64 32.96 14.11
C CYS A 28 -14.55 32.60 15.11
N MET A 29 -13.57 31.81 14.69
CA MET A 29 -12.31 31.71 15.42
C MET A 29 -11.60 33.05 15.23
N ASP A 30 -11.42 33.81 16.32
CA ASP A 30 -10.56 34.99 16.33
C ASP A 30 -9.14 34.52 15.94
N LYS A 31 -8.76 34.69 14.66
CA LYS A 31 -7.42 34.37 14.17
C LYS A 31 -6.43 35.28 14.91
N LYS A 32 -5.66 34.70 15.84
CA LYS A 32 -4.64 35.40 16.65
C LYS A 32 -3.48 35.97 15.82
N TYR A 33 -3.38 35.63 14.54
CA TYR A 33 -2.37 36.12 13.61
C TYR A 33 -2.91 36.07 12.18
N ASN A 34 -2.64 37.11 11.38
CA ASN A 34 -2.96 37.13 9.95
C ASN A 34 -1.91 36.31 9.19
N ASP A 35 -2.26 35.08 8.82
CA ASP A 35 -1.43 34.23 7.96
C ASP A 35 -1.69 34.58 6.49
N PHE A 36 -0.91 35.52 5.96
CA PHE A 36 -1.00 35.93 4.57
C PHE A 36 -0.75 34.80 3.57
N ILE A 37 0.05 33.78 3.95
CA ILE A 37 0.29 32.62 3.09
C ILE A 37 -0.94 31.72 3.08
N GLY A 38 -1.53 31.46 4.25
CA GLY A 38 -2.78 30.71 4.39
C GLY A 38 -3.93 31.38 3.63
N ASP A 39 -4.06 32.70 3.75
CA ASP A 39 -5.11 33.47 3.06
C ASP A 39 -4.91 33.43 1.53
N MET A 40 -3.67 33.60 1.02
CA MET A 40 -3.38 33.45 -0.42
C MET A 40 -3.66 32.02 -0.94
N MET A 41 -3.34 30.98 -0.15
CA MET A 41 -3.63 29.59 -0.51
C MET A 41 -5.12 29.28 -0.53
N GLN A 42 -5.89 29.90 0.37
CA GLN A 42 -7.34 29.73 0.45
C GLN A 42 -8.05 30.43 -0.73
N ASP A 43 -7.60 31.62 -1.10
CA ASP A 43 -8.17 32.39 -2.22
C ASP A 43 -7.93 31.75 -3.58
N ASN A 44 -6.82 31.01 -3.76
CA ASN A 44 -6.42 30.41 -5.03
C ASN A 44 -6.59 28.88 -5.07
N GLN A 45 -7.28 28.29 -4.09
CA GLN A 45 -7.36 26.83 -3.90
C GLN A 45 -7.94 26.07 -5.11
N ASP A 46 -8.83 26.71 -5.86
CA ASP A 46 -9.43 26.15 -7.06
C ASP A 46 -8.55 26.31 -8.31
N ASP A 47 -7.74 27.37 -8.41
CA ASP A 47 -6.82 27.60 -9.52
C ASP A 47 -5.69 26.56 -9.51
N TYR A 48 -5.27 26.11 -8.33
CA TYR A 48 -4.30 25.01 -8.22
C TYR A 48 -4.85 23.65 -8.68
N LYS A 49 -6.18 23.46 -8.79
CA LYS A 49 -6.74 22.16 -9.23
C LYS A 49 -6.51 21.92 -10.72
N ASN A 50 -6.57 22.96 -11.55
CA ASN A 50 -6.52 22.88 -13.02
C ASN A 50 -5.36 23.68 -13.63
N LEU A 51 -4.15 23.53 -13.09
CA LEU A 51 -2.97 24.16 -13.67
C LEU A 51 -2.64 23.58 -15.06
N PRO A 52 -2.31 24.43 -16.05
CA PRO A 52 -1.83 23.95 -17.35
C PRO A 52 -0.52 23.17 -17.15
N GLY A 53 -0.48 21.93 -17.64
CA GLY A 53 0.64 21.02 -17.42
C GLY A 53 0.40 19.97 -16.33
N LYS A 54 -0.75 19.97 -15.65
CA LYS A 54 -1.16 18.78 -14.89
C LYS A 54 -1.39 17.62 -15.85
N GLY A 55 -0.52 16.62 -15.76
CA GLY A 55 -0.71 15.34 -16.45
C GLY A 55 -2.02 14.67 -16.05
N LYS A 56 -2.46 13.69 -16.85
CA LYS A 56 -3.65 12.90 -16.52
C LYS A 56 -3.43 12.15 -15.20
N PRO A 57 -4.43 12.14 -14.28
CA PRO A 57 -4.31 11.37 -13.05
C PRO A 57 -4.08 9.90 -13.37
N LEU A 58 -3.18 9.25 -12.62
CA LEU A 58 -2.93 7.83 -12.77
C LEU A 58 -4.23 7.05 -12.52
N PRO A 59 -4.50 5.98 -13.29
CA PRO A 59 -5.63 5.11 -13.04
C PRO A 59 -5.62 4.62 -11.59
N LYS A 60 -6.78 4.66 -10.93
CA LYS A 60 -6.91 4.23 -9.51
C LYS A 60 -6.42 2.80 -9.28
N GLU A 61 -6.52 1.96 -10.29
CA GLU A 61 -6.02 0.60 -10.28
C GLU A 61 -4.49 0.57 -10.14
N ASN A 62 -3.77 1.37 -10.94
CA ASN A 62 -2.31 1.45 -10.87
C ASN A 62 -1.87 1.93 -9.49
N VAL A 63 -2.51 2.96 -8.94
CA VAL A 63 -2.14 3.52 -7.62
C VAL A 63 -2.30 2.50 -6.49
N LYS A 64 -3.27 1.58 -6.58
CA LYS A 64 -3.54 0.56 -5.55
C LYS A 64 -2.75 -0.73 -5.71
N MET A 65 -2.32 -1.06 -6.93
CA MET A 65 -1.62 -2.30 -7.23
C MET A 65 -0.17 -2.27 -6.76
N ASP A 66 0.23 -3.34 -6.07
CA ASP A 66 1.63 -3.60 -5.74
C ASP A 66 2.46 -3.90 -7.00
N THR A 67 3.78 -3.74 -6.91
CA THR A 67 4.73 -3.87 -8.02
C THR A 67 4.61 -5.23 -8.71
N PHE A 68 4.41 -6.29 -7.94
CA PHE A 68 4.24 -7.64 -8.47
C PHE A 68 2.94 -7.81 -9.25
N GLN A 69 1.83 -7.23 -8.77
CA GLN A 69 0.54 -7.29 -9.47
C GLN A 69 0.60 -6.55 -10.81
N ARG A 70 1.31 -5.41 -10.84
CA ARG A 70 1.59 -4.68 -12.08
C ARG A 70 2.39 -5.53 -13.06
N PHE A 71 3.45 -6.20 -12.60
CA PHE A 71 4.23 -7.11 -13.43
C PHE A 71 3.36 -8.23 -14.02
N GLN A 72 2.54 -8.89 -13.19
CA GLN A 72 1.63 -9.95 -13.66
C GLN A 72 0.65 -9.46 -14.73
N LYS A 73 0.09 -8.26 -14.57
CA LYS A 73 -0.84 -7.67 -15.55
C LYS A 73 -0.11 -7.40 -16.88
N THR A 74 1.04 -6.73 -16.84
CA THR A 74 1.84 -6.46 -18.04
C THR A 74 2.27 -7.74 -18.76
N VAL A 75 2.64 -8.77 -18.02
CA VAL A 75 3.04 -10.07 -18.58
C VAL A 75 1.86 -10.75 -19.28
N LYS A 76 0.67 -10.74 -18.67
CA LYS A 76 -0.55 -11.28 -19.29
C LYS A 76 -0.93 -10.51 -20.55
N ASP A 77 -0.87 -9.19 -20.50
CA ASP A 77 -1.23 -8.32 -21.61
C ASP A 77 -0.26 -8.46 -22.80
N SER A 78 1.00 -8.79 -22.54
CA SER A 78 2.05 -8.99 -23.56
C SER A 78 2.18 -10.43 -24.07
N GLY A 79 1.52 -11.40 -23.44
CA GLY A 79 1.69 -12.82 -23.77
C GLY A 79 3.12 -13.34 -23.54
N PHE A 80 3.92 -12.62 -22.75
CA PHE A 80 5.33 -12.95 -22.52
C PHE A 80 5.47 -14.01 -21.42
N LEU A 81 6.35 -15.00 -21.62
CA LEU A 81 6.68 -15.96 -20.57
C LEU A 81 8.07 -15.63 -19.99
N PRO A 82 8.17 -15.31 -18.69
CA PRO A 82 9.46 -15.05 -18.06
C PRO A 82 10.39 -16.28 -18.13
N PRO A 83 11.68 -16.10 -18.45
CA PRO A 83 12.62 -17.21 -18.59
C PRO A 83 12.85 -18.01 -17.30
N TRP A 84 12.67 -17.40 -16.13
CA TRP A 84 12.77 -18.10 -14.85
C TRP A 84 11.64 -19.12 -14.62
N LEU A 85 10.46 -18.93 -15.23
CA LEU A 85 9.33 -19.88 -15.18
C LEU A 85 9.59 -21.10 -16.07
N GLU A 86 10.26 -20.92 -17.20
CA GLU A 86 10.69 -22.03 -18.06
C GLU A 86 11.70 -22.91 -17.31
N LEU A 87 12.71 -22.27 -16.71
CA LEU A 87 13.67 -22.96 -15.84
C LEU A 87 12.99 -23.67 -14.67
N GLN A 88 11.94 -23.09 -14.09
CA GLN A 88 11.20 -23.72 -13.00
C GLN A 88 10.53 -25.04 -13.44
N LYS A 89 9.89 -25.05 -14.62
CA LYS A 89 9.29 -26.27 -15.18
C LYS A 89 10.36 -27.32 -15.50
N GLU A 90 11.49 -26.89 -16.05
CA GLU A 90 12.61 -27.78 -16.34
C GLU A 90 13.17 -28.42 -15.06
N ILE A 91 13.38 -27.64 -14.00
CA ILE A 91 13.84 -28.13 -12.70
C ILE A 91 12.83 -29.11 -12.10
N ALA A 92 11.54 -28.81 -12.15
CA ALA A 92 10.50 -29.71 -11.66
C ALA A 92 10.50 -31.06 -12.40
N ALA A 93 10.67 -31.05 -13.73
CA ALA A 93 10.77 -32.28 -14.52
C ALA A 93 12.02 -33.10 -14.15
N LEU A 94 13.19 -32.45 -14.04
CA LEU A 94 14.44 -33.10 -13.67
C LEU A 94 14.41 -33.66 -12.26
N LEU A 95 13.73 -32.99 -11.33
CA LEU A 95 13.58 -33.47 -9.96
C LEU A 95 12.82 -34.78 -9.87
N GLN A 96 11.85 -35.04 -10.76
CA GLN A 96 11.10 -36.29 -10.74
C GLN A 96 11.99 -37.49 -11.11
N THR A 97 12.94 -37.29 -12.03
CA THR A 97 13.83 -38.34 -12.53
C THR A 97 15.16 -38.44 -11.77
N ALA A 98 15.50 -37.45 -10.95
CA ALA A 98 16.77 -37.43 -10.23
C ALA A 98 16.80 -38.46 -9.09
N GLU A 99 17.81 -39.33 -9.11
CA GLU A 99 18.10 -40.33 -8.09
C GLU A 99 19.55 -40.25 -7.58
N THR A 100 20.46 -39.72 -8.39
CA THR A 100 21.90 -39.69 -8.10
C THR A 100 22.35 -38.31 -7.59
N GLU A 101 23.42 -38.27 -6.80
CA GLU A 101 24.00 -37.02 -6.28
C GLU A 101 24.52 -36.11 -7.40
N SER A 102 25.06 -36.68 -8.48
CA SER A 102 25.49 -35.93 -9.68
C SER A 102 24.33 -35.19 -10.36
N ASP A 103 23.14 -35.78 -10.40
CA ASP A 103 21.94 -35.15 -11.00
C ASP A 103 21.51 -33.94 -10.17
N LEU A 104 21.65 -34.02 -8.85
CA LEU A 104 21.32 -32.94 -7.94
C LEU A 104 22.26 -31.74 -8.08
N ASP A 105 23.54 -31.96 -8.37
CA ASP A 105 24.49 -30.89 -8.64
C ASP A 105 24.11 -30.10 -9.90
N GLU A 106 23.70 -30.79 -10.95
CA GLU A 106 23.19 -30.14 -12.17
C GLU A 106 21.91 -29.34 -11.90
N ILE A 107 20.97 -29.93 -11.15
CA ILE A 107 19.73 -29.26 -10.76
C ILE A 107 20.04 -28.02 -9.90
N ASN A 108 20.97 -28.13 -8.95
CA ASN A 108 21.39 -27.03 -8.09
C ASN A 108 22.04 -25.88 -8.89
N LEU A 109 22.78 -26.20 -9.95
CA LEU A 109 23.30 -25.19 -10.87
C LEU A 109 22.16 -24.43 -11.56
N LYS A 110 21.10 -25.14 -12.01
CA LYS A 110 19.92 -24.52 -12.60
C LYS A 110 19.12 -23.69 -11.59
N ILE A 111 18.99 -24.15 -10.34
CA ILE A 111 18.34 -23.39 -9.26
C ILE A 111 19.10 -22.07 -9.00
N ARG A 112 20.43 -22.08 -9.02
CA ARG A 112 21.22 -20.83 -8.89
C ARG A 112 20.96 -19.87 -10.04
N LYS A 113 20.85 -20.36 -11.28
CA LYS A 113 20.49 -19.53 -12.44
C LYS A 113 19.09 -18.95 -12.29
N HIS A 114 18.12 -19.78 -11.88
CA HIS A 114 16.75 -19.36 -11.60
C HIS A 114 16.72 -18.25 -10.52
N ASN A 115 17.39 -18.45 -9.38
CA ASN A 115 17.41 -17.46 -8.29
C ASN A 115 18.05 -16.12 -8.68
N ARG A 116 18.96 -16.08 -9.64
CA ARG A 116 19.56 -14.84 -10.15
C ARG A 116 18.59 -14.00 -10.97
N ILE A 117 17.63 -14.64 -11.64
CA ILE A 117 16.67 -13.99 -12.54
C ILE A 117 15.35 -13.71 -11.80
N CYS A 118 15.02 -14.57 -10.83
CA CYS A 118 13.77 -14.54 -10.10
C CYS A 118 13.76 -13.42 -9.03
N PRO A 119 12.62 -12.72 -8.84
CA PRO A 119 12.45 -11.81 -7.72
C PRO A 119 12.71 -12.49 -6.37
N ASN A 120 13.31 -11.75 -5.43
CA ASN A 120 13.67 -12.22 -4.08
C ASN A 120 12.60 -13.07 -3.37
N PRO A 121 11.30 -12.69 -3.32
CA PRO A 121 10.30 -13.49 -2.59
C PRO A 121 10.01 -14.86 -3.21
N MET A 122 10.47 -15.11 -4.43
CA MET A 122 10.19 -16.33 -5.18
C MET A 122 11.41 -17.23 -5.35
N GLN A 123 12.57 -16.83 -4.82
CA GLN A 123 13.79 -17.64 -4.84
C GLN A 123 13.62 -18.93 -4.03
N LYS A 124 14.28 -20.00 -4.46
CA LYS A 124 14.19 -21.35 -3.88
C LYS A 124 15.51 -21.80 -3.27
N ASN A 125 15.45 -22.69 -2.29
CA ASN A 125 16.66 -23.28 -1.69
C ASN A 125 17.26 -24.36 -2.58
N LEU A 126 18.56 -24.61 -2.39
CA LEU A 126 19.27 -25.74 -2.98
C LEU A 126 18.77 -27.07 -2.39
N ILE A 127 18.94 -28.14 -3.16
CA ILE A 127 18.40 -29.47 -2.87
C ILE A 127 19.55 -30.43 -2.57
N SER A 128 19.34 -31.29 -1.57
CA SER A 128 20.24 -32.37 -1.17
C SER A 128 19.44 -33.68 -1.11
N LEU A 129 20.13 -34.83 -1.08
CA LEU A 129 19.48 -36.16 -0.97
C LEU A 129 18.51 -36.22 0.23
N SER A 130 18.90 -35.64 1.37
CA SER A 130 18.06 -35.57 2.58
C SER A 130 16.77 -34.76 2.42
N ASN A 131 16.73 -33.81 1.49
CA ASN A 131 15.61 -32.92 1.25
C ASN A 131 14.86 -33.22 -0.06
N LEU A 132 15.24 -34.28 -0.78
CA LEU A 132 14.71 -34.62 -2.10
C LEU A 132 13.18 -34.79 -2.09
N GLU A 133 12.66 -35.56 -1.12
CA GLU A 133 11.21 -35.81 -1.03
C GLU A 133 10.41 -34.54 -0.74
N LYS A 134 10.96 -33.65 0.09
CA LYS A 134 10.34 -32.34 0.37
C LYS A 134 10.40 -31.44 -0.86
N ALA A 135 11.52 -31.45 -1.57
CA ALA A 135 11.68 -30.69 -2.79
C ALA A 135 10.70 -31.12 -3.87
N LYS A 136 10.52 -32.43 -4.10
CA LYS A 136 9.52 -32.98 -5.05
C LYS A 136 8.08 -32.52 -4.78
N LYS A 137 7.75 -32.14 -3.55
CA LYS A 137 6.41 -31.61 -3.17
C LYS A 137 6.28 -30.09 -3.32
N ILE A 138 7.39 -29.36 -3.26
CA ILE A 138 7.42 -27.88 -3.24
C ILE A 138 7.60 -27.31 -4.65
N TRP A 139 8.32 -28.02 -5.51
CA TRP A 139 8.58 -27.68 -6.90
C TRP A 139 7.41 -28.08 -7.80
#